data_AF-A0A3D0RYH1-F1
#
_entry.id   AF-A0A3D0RYH1-F1
#
_cell.length_a   1.000
_cell.length_b   1.000
_cell.length_c   1.000
_cell.angle_alpha   90.00
_cell.angle_beta   90.00
_cell.angle_gamma   90.00
#
_symmetry.space_group_name_H-M   'P 1'
#
loop_
_entity.id
_entity.type
_entity.pdbx_description
1 polymer ?
#
loop_
_entity_poly.entity_id
_entity_poly.type
_entity_poly.pdbx_seq_one_letter_code
_entity_poly.pdbx_strand_id
1 'polypeptide(L)'
;MTDRAALRELAHDLLRAEVGATTVGRLCPRCGSGDHGRPYVVTPGRPAPYVSLSYAEGLVAVAWSVGPVGIDVEDDGPPVDGVDRSLFSASEARFKAGTDVPVTALELPSGYVGTVAGTEVTWRLAGPAAPDG
;
A
#
# COMPACT_ATOMS: atom_id res chain seq x y z
N MET A 1 -3.47 13.82 15.27
CA MET A 1 -3.88 13.29 13.96
C MET A 1 -2.81 13.64 12.94
N THR A 2 -2.11 12.64 12.41
CA THR A 2 -1.09 12.86 11.36
C THR A 2 -1.78 13.15 10.03
N ASP A 3 -1.32 14.17 9.33
CA ASP A 3 -1.87 14.56 8.03
C ASP A 3 -1.63 13.47 6.97
N ARG A 4 -2.66 13.09 6.22
CA ARG A 4 -2.58 12.14 5.09
C ARG A 4 -1.59 12.61 4.03
N ALA A 5 -1.41 13.91 3.86
CA ALA A 5 -0.37 14.46 2.98
C ALA A 5 1.04 14.11 3.49
N ALA A 6 1.28 14.19 4.80
CA ALA A 6 2.57 13.81 5.39
C ALA A 6 2.85 12.31 5.25
N LEU A 7 1.85 11.45 5.51
CA LEU A 7 1.99 10.00 5.28
C LEU A 7 2.26 9.69 3.80
N ARG A 8 1.66 10.44 2.87
CA ARG A 8 1.92 10.27 1.44
C ARG A 8 3.36 10.62 1.07
N GLU A 9 3.92 11.69 1.62
CA GLU A 9 5.34 12.01 1.38
C GLU A 9 6.29 10.97 1.99
N LEU A 10 6.00 10.45 3.19
CA LEU A 10 6.77 9.33 3.76
C LEU A 10 6.74 8.10 2.85
N ALA A 11 5.59 7.76 2.28
CA ALA A 11 5.48 6.67 1.32
C ALA A 11 6.29 6.91 0.06
N HIS A 12 6.31 8.14 -0.44
CA HIS A 12 7.12 8.51 -1.60
C HIS A 12 8.61 8.37 -1.29
N ASP A 13 9.07 8.85 -0.14
CA ASP A 13 10.47 8.72 0.28
C ASP A 13 10.89 7.27 0.46
N LEU A 14 10.02 6.43 1.01
CA LEU A 14 10.25 5.00 1.11
C LEU A 14 10.43 4.35 -0.27
N LEU A 15 9.56 4.67 -1.23
CA LEU A 15 9.71 4.17 -2.60
C LEU A 15 10.98 4.68 -3.30
N ARG A 16 11.39 5.93 -3.03
CA ARG A 16 12.68 6.44 -3.54
C ARG A 16 13.85 5.65 -2.95
N ALA A 17 13.83 5.36 -1.66
CA ALA A 17 14.90 4.65 -0.97
C ALA A 17 14.97 3.16 -1.35
N GLU A 18 13.84 2.45 -1.29
CA GLU A 18 13.79 0.99 -1.42
C GLU A 18 13.84 0.53 -2.87
N VAL A 19 13.16 1.25 -3.77
CA VAL A 19 13.07 0.85 -5.19
C VAL A 19 13.78 1.82 -6.12
N GLY A 20 14.56 2.78 -5.61
CA GLY A 20 15.35 3.73 -6.39
C GLY A 20 14.50 4.52 -7.39
N ALA A 21 13.28 4.90 -7.01
CA ALA A 21 12.38 5.68 -7.83
C ALA A 21 12.90 7.12 -7.98
N THR A 22 12.94 7.65 -9.20
CA THR A 22 13.15 9.09 -9.45
C THR A 22 11.86 9.88 -9.42
N THR A 23 10.74 9.21 -9.74
CA THR A 23 9.40 9.78 -9.70
C THR A 23 8.47 8.81 -8.99
N VAL A 24 7.61 9.35 -8.13
CA VAL A 24 6.46 8.64 -7.55
C VAL A 24 5.24 9.48 -7.87
N GLY A 25 4.24 8.88 -8.50
CA GLY A 25 3.04 9.58 -8.94
C GLY A 25 1.80 8.72 -8.83
N ARG A 26 0.66 9.28 -9.25
CA ARG A 26 -0.59 8.54 -9.44
C ARG A 26 -1.10 8.75 -10.84
N LEU A 27 -1.85 7.79 -11.33
CA LEU A 27 -2.59 7.94 -12.58
C LEU A 27 -3.92 7.21 -12.47
N CYS A 28 -5.01 7.92 -12.74
CA CYS A 28 -6.29 7.29 -12.94
C CYS A 28 -6.40 6.77 -14.38
N PRO A 29 -6.61 5.46 -14.59
CA PRO A 29 -6.76 4.92 -15.94
C PRO A 29 -8.06 5.37 -16.64
N ARG A 30 -9.01 5.97 -15.89
CA ARG A 30 -10.31 6.41 -16.42
C ARG A 30 -10.32 7.86 -16.89
N CYS A 31 -9.70 8.78 -16.14
CA CYS A 31 -9.73 10.22 -16.44
C CYS A 31 -8.35 10.83 -16.69
N GLY A 32 -7.26 10.09 -16.47
CA GLY A 32 -5.89 10.59 -16.64
C GLY A 32 -5.39 11.54 -15.54
N SER A 33 -6.19 11.82 -14.49
CA SER A 33 -5.76 12.67 -13.37
C SER A 33 -4.63 12.01 -12.57
N GLY A 34 -3.70 12.85 -12.09
CA GLY A 34 -2.69 12.49 -11.11
C GLY A 34 -3.09 12.72 -9.65
N ASP A 35 -4.28 13.27 -9.41
CA ASP A 35 -4.80 13.53 -8.07
C ASP A 35 -5.29 12.23 -7.40
N HIS A 36 -5.71 11.27 -8.22
CA HIS A 36 -6.22 9.98 -7.77
C HIS A 36 -5.79 8.85 -8.70
N GLY A 37 -6.19 7.63 -8.34
CA GLY A 37 -5.84 6.42 -9.08
C GLY A 37 -4.65 5.68 -8.48
N ARG A 38 -4.13 4.73 -9.26
CA ARG A 38 -3.11 3.81 -8.80
C ARG A 38 -1.76 4.52 -8.72
N PRO A 39 -0.97 4.27 -7.67
CA PRO A 39 0.39 4.78 -7.61
C PRO A 39 1.25 4.12 -8.71
N TYR A 40 2.23 4.85 -9.22
CA TYR A 40 3.27 4.34 -10.10
C TYR A 40 4.62 4.95 -9.71
N VAL A 41 5.68 4.28 -10.10
CA VAL A 41 7.06 4.78 -9.94
C VAL A 41 7.80 4.79 -11.28
N VAL A 42 8.83 5.61 -11.38
CA VAL A 42 9.78 5.61 -12.49
C VAL A 42 11.15 5.25 -11.94
N THR A 43 11.77 4.20 -12.47
CA THR A 43 13.10 3.72 -12.07
C THR A 43 14.05 3.74 -13.28
N PRO A 44 15.11 4.55 -13.28
CA PRO A 44 16.05 4.59 -14.40
C PRO A 44 16.77 3.26 -14.60
N GLY A 45 16.94 2.85 -15.87
CA GLY A 45 17.75 1.70 -16.24
C GLY A 45 17.18 0.32 -15.89
N ARG A 46 15.94 0.24 -15.39
CA ARG A 46 15.24 -1.03 -15.12
C ARG A 46 13.72 -0.88 -15.24
N PRO A 47 12.96 -1.97 -15.44
CA PRO A 47 11.51 -1.94 -15.36
C PRO A 47 11.03 -1.41 -14.00
N ALA A 48 10.02 -0.54 -14.01
CA ALA A 48 9.39 -0.05 -12.80
C ALA A 48 8.62 -1.20 -12.12
N PRO A 49 8.79 -1.42 -10.80
CA PRO A 49 7.99 -2.39 -10.08
C PRO A 49 6.52 -1.94 -10.02
N TYR A 50 5.63 -2.89 -9.83
CA TYR A 50 4.27 -2.59 -9.39
C TYR A 50 4.34 -2.13 -7.95
N VAL A 51 3.54 -1.11 -7.61
CA VAL A 51 3.49 -0.54 -6.27
C VAL A 51 2.05 -0.43 -5.80
N SER A 52 1.84 -0.56 -4.50
CA SER A 52 0.56 -0.37 -3.85
C SER A 52 0.75 0.35 -2.51
N LEU A 53 -0.21 1.18 -2.15
CA LEU A 53 -0.20 2.02 -0.96
C LEU A 53 -1.55 1.89 -0.25
N SER A 54 -1.54 1.73 1.07
CA SER A 54 -2.73 1.87 1.91
C SER A 54 -2.42 2.67 3.17
N TYR A 55 -3.43 3.37 3.69
CA TYR A 55 -3.29 4.36 4.76
C TYR A 55 -4.32 4.09 5.85
N ALA A 56 -3.87 4.07 7.10
CA ALA A 56 -4.70 4.07 8.30
C ALA A 56 -4.29 5.26 9.19
N GLU A 57 -4.91 5.44 10.38
CA GLU A 57 -4.54 6.56 11.25
C GLU A 57 -3.07 6.48 11.65
N GLY A 58 -2.25 7.45 11.22
CA GLY A 58 -0.83 7.52 11.59
C GLY A 58 0.07 6.46 10.93
N LEU A 59 -0.44 5.67 9.98
CA LEU A 59 0.29 4.58 9.34
C LEU A 59 0.10 4.60 7.81
N VAL A 60 1.18 4.38 7.07
CA VAL A 60 1.13 4.01 5.65
C VAL A 60 1.84 2.70 5.43
N ALA A 61 1.17 1.78 4.74
CA ALA A 61 1.73 0.53 4.26
C ALA A 61 2.06 0.65 2.78
N VAL A 62 3.27 0.26 2.41
CA VAL A 62 3.81 0.34 1.05
C VAL A 62 4.25 -1.05 0.61
N ALA A 63 3.77 -1.52 -0.53
CA ALA A 63 4.20 -2.79 -1.12
C ALA A 63 4.67 -2.63 -2.56
N TRP A 64 5.63 -3.46 -2.96
CA TRP A 64 6.12 -3.54 -4.33
C TRP A 64 6.48 -4.97 -4.74
N SER A 65 6.37 -5.24 -6.04
CA SER A 65 6.68 -6.54 -6.66
C SER A 65 7.04 -6.36 -8.15
N VAL A 66 7.65 -7.40 -8.73
CA VAL A 66 7.83 -7.53 -10.18
C VAL A 66 6.51 -7.76 -10.93
N GLY A 67 5.46 -8.22 -10.24
CA GLY A 67 4.12 -8.43 -10.77
C GLY A 67 3.04 -7.65 -10.00
N PRO A 68 1.76 -7.76 -10.40
CA PRO A 68 0.67 -7.05 -9.74
C PRO A 68 0.66 -7.25 -8.22
N VAL A 69 0.51 -6.15 -7.48
CA VAL A 69 0.55 -6.12 -6.03
C VAL A 69 -0.57 -5.25 -5.47
N GLY A 70 -1.09 -5.65 -4.33
CA GLY A 70 -2.09 -4.92 -3.57
C GLY A 70 -1.76 -5.00 -2.10
N ILE A 71 -1.70 -3.87 -1.42
CA ILE A 71 -1.63 -3.83 0.05
C ILE A 71 -2.83 -3.08 0.56
N ASP A 72 -3.30 -3.51 1.72
CA ASP A 72 -4.34 -2.84 2.46
C ASP A 72 -4.09 -2.85 3.97
N VAL A 73 -4.43 -1.75 4.64
CA VAL A 73 -4.33 -1.59 6.09
C VAL A 73 -5.49 -0.75 6.57
N GLU A 74 -6.10 -1.18 7.67
CA GLU A 74 -7.27 -0.58 8.30
C GLU A 74 -7.00 -0.44 9.80
N ASP A 75 -7.54 0.61 10.41
CA ASP A 75 -7.65 0.67 11.86
C ASP A 75 -8.54 -0.50 12.32
N ASP A 76 -8.09 -1.24 13.34
CA ASP A 76 -8.88 -2.31 13.93
C ASP A 76 -10.14 -1.73 14.59
N GLY A 77 -11.24 -2.48 14.55
CA GLY A 77 -12.51 -1.98 15.02
C GLY A 77 -13.72 -2.71 14.45
N PRO A 78 -14.91 -2.09 14.52
CA PRO A 78 -16.13 -2.77 14.12
C PRO A 78 -16.13 -3.12 12.62
N PRO A 79 -16.89 -4.16 12.23
CA PRO A 79 -17.07 -4.56 10.84
C PRO A 79 -17.50 -3.41 9.91
N VAL A 80 -17.03 -3.41 8.67
CA VAL A 80 -17.48 -2.51 7.59
C VAL A 80 -18.61 -3.20 6.85
N ASP A 81 -19.81 -2.62 6.85
CA ASP A 81 -21.00 -3.20 6.20
C ASP A 81 -21.26 -4.67 6.60
N GLY A 82 -20.94 -5.02 7.85
CA GLY A 82 -21.09 -6.38 8.40
C GLY A 82 -19.95 -7.35 8.04
N VAL A 83 -18.91 -6.88 7.34
CA VAL A 83 -17.71 -7.66 7.00
C VAL A 83 -16.59 -7.35 8.00
N ASP A 84 -16.01 -8.39 8.59
CA ASP A 84 -14.84 -8.28 9.46
C ASP A 84 -13.69 -7.49 8.79
N ARG A 85 -13.00 -6.65 9.55
CA ARG A 85 -11.96 -5.75 9.02
C ARG A 85 -10.83 -6.52 8.31
N SER A 86 -10.44 -7.68 8.82
CA SER A 86 -9.41 -8.51 8.19
C SER A 86 -9.86 -9.08 6.84
N LEU A 87 -11.12 -9.48 6.73
CA LEU A 87 -11.72 -9.96 5.47
C LEU A 87 -11.92 -8.84 4.46
N PHE A 88 -12.35 -7.67 4.93
CA PHE A 88 -12.45 -6.46 4.11
C PHE A 88 -11.09 -6.10 3.52
N SER A 89 -10.06 -6.01 4.37
CA SER A 89 -8.70 -5.70 3.95
C SER A 89 -8.14 -6.72 2.96
N ALA A 90 -8.39 -8.01 3.18
CA ALA A 90 -7.98 -9.06 2.24
C ALA A 90 -8.70 -8.99 0.89
N SER A 91 -9.92 -8.47 0.85
CA SER A 91 -10.68 -8.27 -0.39
C SER A 91 -10.14 -7.06 -1.16
N GLU A 92 -9.84 -5.97 -0.47
CA GLU A 92 -9.21 -4.77 -1.02
C GLU A 92 -7.83 -5.05 -1.63
N ALA A 93 -6.97 -5.76 -0.89
CA ALA A 93 -5.65 -6.13 -1.36
C ALA A 93 -5.73 -6.97 -2.64
N ARG A 94 -6.64 -7.97 -2.70
CA ARG A 94 -6.89 -8.75 -3.93
C ARG A 94 -7.42 -7.90 -5.06
N PHE A 95 -8.35 -6.99 -4.82
CA PHE A 95 -8.86 -6.09 -5.86
C PHE A 95 -7.74 -5.23 -6.48
N LYS A 96 -6.79 -4.77 -5.64
CA LYS A 96 -5.61 -4.02 -6.09
C LYS A 96 -4.65 -4.91 -6.89
N ALA A 97 -4.37 -6.13 -6.45
CA ALA A 97 -3.43 -7.07 -7.09
C ALA A 97 -3.99 -7.82 -8.31
N GLY A 98 -5.31 -8.00 -8.42
CA GLY A 98 -5.93 -8.89 -9.41
C GLY A 98 -6.31 -10.25 -8.83
N THR A 99 -6.94 -11.08 -9.65
CA THR A 99 -7.40 -12.43 -9.26
C THR A 99 -6.25 -13.44 -9.26
N ASP A 100 -6.35 -14.47 -8.43
CA ASP A 100 -5.42 -15.62 -8.39
C ASP A 100 -3.98 -15.31 -7.94
N VAL A 101 -3.84 -14.39 -6.98
CA VAL A 101 -2.57 -14.13 -6.30
C VAL A 101 -2.59 -14.60 -4.84
N PRO A 102 -1.44 -15.02 -4.28
CA PRO A 102 -1.33 -15.31 -2.85
C PRO A 102 -1.69 -14.09 -2.00
N VAL A 103 -2.20 -14.36 -0.81
CA VAL A 103 -2.61 -13.34 0.17
C VAL A 103 -2.05 -13.68 1.53
N THR A 104 -1.48 -12.69 2.20
CA THR A 104 -0.80 -12.85 3.48
C THR A 104 -1.18 -11.70 4.41
N ALA A 105 -1.52 -12.02 5.66
CA ALA A 105 -1.76 -11.00 6.68
C ALA A 105 -0.45 -10.26 6.98
N LEU A 106 -0.54 -8.95 7.20
CA LEU A 106 0.60 -8.12 7.58
C LEU A 106 0.93 -8.28 9.07
N GLU A 107 2.22 -8.24 9.40
CA GLU A 107 2.67 -8.06 10.78
C GLU A 107 2.55 -6.57 11.12
N LEU A 108 1.57 -6.21 11.96
CA LEU A 108 1.22 -4.82 12.26
C LEU A 108 1.25 -4.53 13.77
N PRO A 109 1.46 -3.26 14.16
CA PRO A 109 1.20 -2.81 15.53
C PRO A 109 -0.22 -3.13 15.98
N SER A 110 -0.42 -3.25 17.31
CA SER A 110 -1.76 -3.39 17.88
C SER A 110 -2.66 -2.22 17.48
N GLY A 111 -3.93 -2.53 17.17
CA GLY A 111 -4.89 -1.54 16.70
C GLY A 111 -4.99 -1.42 15.18
N TYR A 112 -4.31 -2.27 14.42
CA TYR A 112 -4.44 -2.33 12.97
C TYR A 112 -4.65 -3.77 12.50
N VAL A 113 -5.35 -3.91 11.37
CA VAL A 113 -5.37 -5.14 10.58
C VAL A 113 -4.98 -4.81 9.15
N GLY A 114 -4.39 -5.77 8.44
CA GLY A 114 -3.96 -5.49 7.08
C GLY A 114 -3.50 -6.73 6.36
N THR A 115 -3.48 -6.62 5.04
CA THR A 115 -3.22 -7.72 4.14
C THR A 115 -2.39 -7.25 2.95
N VAL A 116 -1.47 -8.09 2.49
CA VAL A 116 -0.78 -7.93 1.22
C VAL A 116 -1.11 -9.09 0.28
N ALA A 117 -1.28 -8.77 -1.00
CA ALA A 117 -1.61 -9.69 -2.06
C ALA A 117 -0.65 -9.53 -3.24
N GLY A 118 -0.13 -10.64 -3.76
CA GLY A 118 0.83 -10.68 -4.86
C GLY A 118 1.84 -11.80 -4.70
N THR A 119 2.76 -11.90 -5.68
CA THR A 119 3.86 -12.86 -5.68
C THR A 119 5.18 -12.14 -5.44
N GLU A 120 6.09 -12.74 -4.66
CA GLU A 120 7.41 -12.17 -4.31
C GLU A 120 7.32 -10.72 -3.81
N VAL A 121 6.32 -10.46 -2.98
CA VAL A 121 6.03 -9.10 -2.51
C VAL A 121 6.99 -8.70 -1.40
N THR A 122 7.57 -7.51 -1.54
CA THR A 122 8.22 -6.80 -0.43
C THR A 122 7.31 -5.67 0.02
N TRP A 123 7.26 -5.43 1.33
CA TRP A 123 6.49 -4.35 1.91
C TRP A 123 7.18 -3.73 3.11
N ARG A 124 6.79 -2.49 3.44
CA ARG A 124 7.25 -1.72 4.60
C ARG A 124 6.13 -0.85 5.15
N LEU A 125 6.27 -0.46 6.41
CA LEU A 125 5.43 0.53 7.07
C LEU A 125 6.21 1.83 7.24
N ALA A 126 5.51 2.95 7.24
CA ALA A 126 6.04 4.23 7.67
C ALA A 126 4.95 5.05 8.39
N GLY A 127 5.39 6.06 9.13
CA GLY A 127 4.52 6.93 9.92
C GLY A 127 4.74 6.73 11.43
N PRO A 128 4.15 7.61 12.26
CA PRO A 128 4.37 7.59 13.70
C PRO A 128 3.81 6.35 14.41
N ALA A 129 2.90 5.61 13.78
CA ALA A 129 2.41 4.33 14.32
C ALA A 129 3.23 3.12 13.84
N ALA A 130 4.12 3.29 12.85
CA ALA A 130 4.98 2.20 12.40
C ALA A 130 5.93 1.80 13.56
N PRO A 131 6.23 0.50 13.73
CA PRO A 131 7.22 0.09 14.71
C PRO A 131 8.58 0.69 14.34
N ASP A 132 9.37 1.07 15.34
CA ASP A 132 10.75 1.49 15.11
C ASP A 132 11.49 0.34 14.39
N GLY A 133 12.03 0.64 13.21
CA GLY A 133 12.80 -0.31 12.39
C GLY A 133 14.18 -0.59 12.95
#